data_AF-A0AAD7KBF5-F1
#
_entry.id   AF-A0AAD7KBF5-F1
#
_cell.length_a   1.000
_cell.length_b   1.000
_cell.length_c   1.000
_cell.angle_alpha   90.00
_cell.angle_beta   90.00
_cell.angle_gamma   90.00
#
_symmetry.space_group_name_H-M   'P 1'
#
loop_
_entity.id
_entity.type
_entity.pdbx_description
1 polymer ?
#
loop_
_entity_poly.entity_id
_entity_poly.type
_entity_poly.pdbx_seq_one_letter_code
_entity_poly.pdbx_strand_id
1 'polypeptide(L)'
;LPAEPKIFYGRDSELADILKLLRRGTPRIAILSAGGMGKTSLAMTVVHHEEVTTKYHGNRFFVTCDAASSKTELAGLIGAHLGLKPGKDLTRAVLRHFSSSPPSLLILDNLETVWEPTKSRQEIEEFLSLLTDINSLALLITMRGAERPSKVQWTRPFLQPLPPLAQDAARKMFIDIADDKHSLEAVDQVLSLTDNMPLSISLLAHLVDIEGCKEILSRWEKEKTSLISDGYDKRSNLQLSISISLSSPRIVSMLQSQGLLALLAMLPDGLSDVELKQTKFPITDVLGCKATLLRTALAYTDGHKRLKVLIPIREYMSKLLPPTDKMMQPMFKHFHALLESYSATAGTRLGTGPIDRITSNYTNIQNILQSGL
;
A
#
# COMPACT_ATOMS: atom_id res chain seq x y z
N LEU A 1 17.41 4.97 -17.68
CA LEU A 1 16.31 5.24 -16.72
C LEU A 1 15.01 4.72 -17.34
N PRO A 2 14.04 4.22 -16.55
CA PRO A 2 12.70 3.94 -17.06
C PRO A 2 12.02 5.21 -17.57
N ALA A 3 11.01 5.07 -18.44
CA ALA A 3 10.27 6.21 -18.97
C ALA A 3 9.50 6.95 -17.88
N GLU A 4 9.36 8.26 -18.03
CA GLU A 4 8.54 9.08 -17.13
C GLU A 4 7.05 8.73 -17.28
N PRO A 5 6.30 8.58 -16.17
CA PRO A 5 4.85 8.37 -16.22
C PRO A 5 4.16 9.51 -16.95
N LYS A 6 3.30 9.20 -17.92
CA LYS A 6 2.54 10.21 -18.67
C LYS A 6 1.27 10.65 -17.97
N ILE A 7 0.67 9.76 -17.18
CA ILE A 7 -0.52 10.02 -16.38
C ILE A 7 -0.08 9.97 -14.91
N PHE A 8 0.05 11.15 -14.28
CA PHE A 8 0.53 11.29 -12.91
C PHE A 8 -0.17 12.46 -12.22
N TYR A 9 -1.04 12.14 -11.25
CA TYR A 9 -1.87 13.12 -10.55
C TYR A 9 -1.83 12.92 -9.04
N GLY A 10 -2.03 14.01 -8.29
CA GLY A 10 -2.34 13.98 -6.85
C GLY A 10 -1.18 13.54 -5.95
N ARG A 11 0.06 13.80 -6.37
CA ARG A 11 1.29 13.48 -5.63
C ARG A 11 2.23 14.68 -5.49
N ASP A 12 1.71 15.89 -5.73
CA ASP A 12 2.49 17.12 -5.72
C ASP A 12 3.11 17.40 -4.34
N SER A 13 2.37 17.11 -3.26
CA SER A 13 2.85 17.24 -1.88
C SER A 13 4.03 16.31 -1.58
N GLU A 14 3.90 15.03 -1.91
CA GLU A 14 4.92 14.02 -1.65
C GLU A 14 6.15 14.25 -2.52
N LEU A 15 5.96 14.66 -3.77
CA LEU A 15 7.05 15.07 -4.66
C LEU A 15 7.79 16.28 -4.06
N ALA A 16 7.07 17.33 -3.64
CA ALA A 16 7.67 18.51 -3.03
C ALA A 16 8.46 18.18 -1.76
N ASP A 17 7.95 17.28 -0.90
CA ASP A 17 8.64 16.81 0.29
C ASP A 17 9.93 16.06 -0.04
N ILE A 18 9.90 15.15 -1.03
CA ILE A 18 11.08 14.43 -1.50
C ILE A 18 12.13 15.40 -2.06
N LEU A 19 11.71 16.35 -2.91
CA LEU A 19 12.60 17.36 -3.50
C LEU A 19 13.24 18.24 -2.41
N LYS A 20 12.46 18.65 -1.41
CA LYS A 20 12.95 19.41 -0.26
C LYS A 20 14.03 18.65 0.52
N LEU A 21 13.88 17.34 0.70
CA LEU A 21 14.91 16.49 1.31
C LEU A 21 16.15 16.38 0.42
N LEU A 22 15.96 16.20 -0.90
CA LEU A 22 17.04 16.13 -1.87
C LEU A 22 17.84 17.44 -1.95
N ARG A 23 17.22 18.62 -1.80
CA ARG A 23 17.95 19.90 -1.75
C ARG A 23 18.91 20.00 -0.56
N ARG A 24 18.57 19.41 0.58
CA ARG A 24 19.33 19.52 1.84
C ARG A 24 20.64 18.73 1.87
N GLY A 25 20.85 17.78 0.96
CA GLY A 25 22.05 16.95 0.97
C GLY A 25 21.86 15.64 0.21
N THR A 26 22.24 14.53 0.83
CA THR A 26 22.11 13.17 0.29
C THR A 26 21.11 12.37 1.13
N PRO A 27 19.81 12.59 1.00
CA PRO A 27 18.84 11.96 1.90
C PRO A 27 18.75 10.44 1.68
N ARG A 28 18.27 9.75 2.73
CA ARG A 28 17.86 8.35 2.73
C ARG A 28 16.34 8.33 2.88
N ILE A 29 15.62 8.04 1.81
CA ILE A 29 14.16 8.20 1.70
C ILE A 29 13.53 6.83 1.42
N ALA A 30 12.44 6.53 2.12
CA ALA A 30 11.62 5.35 1.84
C ALA A 30 10.21 5.78 1.48
N ILE A 31 9.78 5.46 0.26
CA ILE A 31 8.40 5.59 -0.22
C ILE A 31 7.68 4.27 0.11
N LEU A 32 6.75 4.34 1.04
CA LEU A 32 6.07 3.19 1.65
C LEU A 32 4.57 3.26 1.39
N SER A 33 3.90 2.13 1.22
CA SER A 33 2.43 2.02 1.11
C SER A 33 2.01 0.58 0.80
N ALA A 34 0.71 0.33 0.74
CA ALA A 34 0.15 -0.85 0.07
C ALA A 34 0.64 -0.97 -1.40
N GLY A 35 0.60 -2.17 -1.97
CA GLY A 35 0.84 -2.38 -3.40
C GLY A 35 -0.14 -1.57 -4.24
N GLY A 36 0.23 -1.10 -5.44
CA GLY A 36 -0.68 -0.37 -6.33
C GLY A 36 -1.01 1.09 -5.98
N MET A 37 -0.33 1.70 -4.99
CA MET A 37 -0.53 3.11 -4.59
C MET A 37 0.30 4.14 -5.38
N GLY A 38 1.04 3.71 -6.40
CA GLY A 38 1.85 4.61 -7.25
C GLY A 38 3.25 4.94 -6.74
N LYS A 39 3.83 4.13 -5.84
CA LYS A 39 5.20 4.34 -5.33
C LYS A 39 6.25 4.43 -6.44
N THR A 40 6.24 3.45 -7.34
CA THR A 40 7.15 3.37 -8.49
C THR A 40 6.98 4.59 -9.40
N SER A 41 5.73 4.98 -9.70
CA SER A 41 5.43 6.19 -10.50
C SER A 41 5.95 7.47 -9.83
N LEU A 42 5.81 7.62 -8.52
CA LEU A 42 6.38 8.75 -7.79
C LEU A 42 7.91 8.74 -7.84
N ALA A 43 8.55 7.59 -7.63
CA ALA A 43 10.02 7.47 -7.73
C ALA A 43 10.54 7.77 -9.16
N MET A 44 9.82 7.34 -10.20
CA MET A 44 10.13 7.69 -11.59
C MET A 44 9.95 9.19 -11.85
N THR A 45 8.91 9.81 -11.32
CA THR A 45 8.72 11.27 -11.43
C THR A 45 9.86 12.03 -10.75
N VAL A 46 10.29 11.58 -9.56
CA VAL A 46 11.44 12.16 -8.84
C VAL A 46 12.71 12.08 -9.67
N VAL A 47 13.01 10.92 -10.29
CA VAL A 47 14.28 10.76 -11.03
C VAL A 47 14.36 11.66 -12.27
N HIS A 48 13.22 11.97 -12.90
CA HIS A 48 13.12 12.82 -14.09
C HIS A 48 12.97 14.32 -13.77
N HIS A 49 12.58 14.68 -12.54
CA HIS A 49 12.36 16.06 -12.13
C HIS A 49 13.57 16.96 -12.43
N GLU A 50 13.32 18.19 -12.89
CA GLU A 50 14.36 19.13 -13.36
C GLU A 50 15.45 19.39 -12.30
N GLU A 51 15.05 19.60 -11.04
CA GLU A 51 16.01 19.80 -9.95
C GLU A 51 16.92 18.59 -9.71
N VAL A 52 16.38 17.39 -9.87
CA VAL A 52 17.13 16.13 -9.70
C VAL A 52 18.06 15.93 -10.89
N THR A 53 17.59 16.24 -12.10
CA THR A 53 18.40 16.29 -13.33
C THR A 53 19.56 17.26 -13.19
N THR A 54 19.32 18.45 -12.65
CA THR A 54 20.32 19.50 -12.47
C THR A 54 21.35 19.11 -11.41
N LYS A 55 20.92 18.50 -10.31
CA LYS A 55 21.82 18.15 -9.19
C LYS A 55 22.68 16.91 -9.46
N TYR A 56 22.10 15.87 -10.03
CA TYR A 56 22.76 14.56 -10.17
C TYR A 56 23.23 14.28 -11.61
N HIS A 57 22.79 15.06 -12.59
CA HIS A 57 23.13 14.91 -14.01
C HIS A 57 22.88 13.47 -14.51
N GLY A 58 23.90 12.80 -15.04
CA GLY A 58 23.84 11.40 -15.48
C GLY A 58 23.89 10.38 -14.33
N ASN A 59 24.24 10.77 -13.11
CA ASN A 59 24.48 9.86 -11.98
C ASN A 59 23.19 9.53 -11.23
N ARG A 60 22.18 9.11 -11.98
CA ARG A 60 20.87 8.72 -11.48
C ARG A 60 20.61 7.30 -11.91
N PHE A 61 20.39 6.42 -10.95
CA PHE A 61 20.27 4.99 -11.17
C PHE A 61 18.92 4.53 -10.63
N PHE A 62 18.13 3.89 -11.48
CA PHE A 62 16.86 3.30 -11.10
C PHE A 62 16.97 1.79 -11.30
N VAL A 63 16.98 1.04 -10.20
CA VAL A 63 17.21 -0.40 -10.18
C VAL A 63 15.96 -1.10 -9.65
N THR A 64 15.32 -1.91 -10.48
CA THR A 64 14.21 -2.77 -10.05
C THR A 64 14.76 -4.02 -9.38
N CYS A 65 14.35 -4.28 -8.15
CA CYS A 65 14.86 -5.39 -7.33
C CYS A 65 14.13 -6.73 -7.59
N ASP A 66 13.14 -6.78 -8.49
CA ASP A 66 12.28 -7.94 -8.77
C ASP A 66 13.06 -9.23 -9.10
N ALA A 67 14.26 -9.12 -9.67
CA ALA A 67 15.08 -10.25 -10.11
C ALA A 67 16.13 -10.71 -9.08
N ALA A 68 16.23 -10.06 -7.92
CA ALA A 68 17.21 -10.39 -6.89
C ALA A 68 16.57 -11.11 -5.70
N SER A 69 17.21 -12.18 -5.26
CA SER A 69 16.83 -12.99 -4.09
C SER A 69 17.90 -12.98 -2.99
N SER A 70 19.07 -12.37 -3.25
CA SER A 70 20.19 -12.29 -2.32
C SER A 70 20.92 -10.95 -2.41
N LYS A 71 21.77 -10.65 -1.41
CA LYS A 71 22.64 -9.47 -1.41
C LYS A 71 23.55 -9.41 -2.64
N THR A 72 24.14 -10.56 -3.02
CA THR A 72 25.05 -10.64 -4.16
C THR A 72 24.33 -10.36 -5.47
N GLU A 73 23.10 -10.87 -5.63
CA GLU A 73 22.28 -10.59 -6.81
C GLU A 73 21.85 -9.13 -6.87
N LEU A 74 21.45 -8.53 -5.73
CA LEU A 74 21.14 -7.09 -5.67
C LEU A 74 22.36 -6.24 -6.05
N ALA A 75 23.53 -6.56 -5.50
CA ALA A 75 24.78 -5.89 -5.87
C ALA A 75 25.11 -6.09 -7.36
N GLY A 76 24.79 -7.25 -7.94
CA GLY A 76 24.91 -7.51 -9.37
C GLY A 76 23.96 -6.67 -10.23
N LEU A 77 22.69 -6.54 -9.82
CA LEU A 77 21.73 -5.67 -10.50
C LEU A 77 22.19 -4.21 -10.48
N ILE A 78 22.65 -3.72 -9.32
CA ILE A 78 23.19 -2.36 -9.21
C ILE A 78 24.45 -2.24 -10.10
N GLY A 79 25.38 -3.18 -10.01
CA GLY A 79 26.60 -3.19 -10.80
C GLY A 79 26.36 -3.17 -12.31
N ALA A 80 25.34 -3.88 -12.79
CA ALA A 80 24.93 -3.85 -14.19
C ALA A 80 24.47 -2.46 -14.64
N HIS A 81 23.69 -1.75 -13.81
CA HIS A 81 23.27 -0.37 -14.07
C HIS A 81 24.43 0.63 -14.04
N LEU A 82 25.49 0.31 -13.28
CA LEU A 82 26.73 1.09 -13.22
C LEU A 82 27.72 0.73 -14.35
N GLY A 83 27.40 -0.25 -15.21
CA GLY A 83 28.31 -0.74 -16.24
C GLY A 83 29.54 -1.49 -15.70
N LEU A 84 29.47 -1.99 -14.46
CA LEU A 84 30.55 -2.76 -13.86
C LEU A 84 30.62 -4.17 -14.46
N LYS A 85 31.86 -4.64 -14.72
CA LYS A 85 32.08 -6.00 -15.19
C LYS A 85 31.74 -7.01 -14.09
N PRO A 86 31.16 -8.18 -14.44
CA PRO A 86 31.02 -9.28 -13.50
C PRO A 86 32.37 -9.63 -12.86
N GLY A 87 32.36 -9.91 -11.57
CA GLY A 87 33.58 -10.20 -10.81
C GLY A 87 33.27 -10.85 -9.46
N LYS A 88 34.32 -11.31 -8.78
CA LYS A 88 34.18 -12.07 -7.52
C LYS A 88 33.57 -11.27 -6.37
N ASP A 89 33.69 -9.94 -6.37
CA ASP A 89 33.19 -9.07 -5.30
C ASP A 89 32.49 -7.82 -5.87
N LEU A 90 31.31 -8.06 -6.43
CA LEU A 90 30.46 -6.99 -6.98
C LEU A 90 30.01 -5.99 -5.91
N THR A 91 29.78 -6.46 -4.68
CA THR A 91 29.43 -5.59 -3.54
C THR A 91 30.49 -4.52 -3.33
N ARG A 92 31.77 -4.90 -3.22
CA ARG A 92 32.87 -3.95 -3.05
C ARG A 92 33.07 -3.07 -4.26
N ALA A 93 32.86 -3.59 -5.47
CA ALA A 93 32.95 -2.80 -6.70
C ALA A 93 31.88 -1.69 -6.74
N VAL A 94 30.63 -2.00 -6.38
CA VAL A 94 29.52 -1.03 -6.27
C VAL A 94 29.85 0.05 -5.25
N LEU A 95 30.27 -0.34 -4.04
CA LEU A 95 30.61 0.62 -2.97
C LEU A 95 31.75 1.56 -3.39
N ARG A 96 32.80 1.02 -4.02
CA ARG A 96 33.93 1.81 -4.54
C ARG A 96 33.49 2.77 -5.65
N HIS A 97 32.62 2.32 -6.56
CA HIS A 97 32.11 3.16 -7.63
C HIS A 97 31.40 4.39 -7.04
N PHE A 98 30.42 4.21 -6.16
CA PHE A 98 29.71 5.34 -5.56
C PHE A 98 30.61 6.23 -4.69
N SER A 99 31.59 5.65 -3.98
CA SER A 99 32.54 6.41 -3.15
C SER A 99 33.47 7.32 -3.96
N SER A 100 33.75 6.96 -5.22
CA SER A 100 34.60 7.74 -6.13
C SER A 100 33.81 8.56 -7.15
N SER A 101 32.47 8.43 -7.14
CA SER A 101 31.59 9.11 -8.06
C SER A 101 31.21 10.51 -7.56
N PRO A 102 30.84 11.42 -8.47
CA PRO A 102 30.12 12.65 -8.11
C PRO A 102 28.81 12.32 -7.37
N PRO A 103 28.13 13.34 -6.79
CA PRO A 103 26.84 13.15 -6.16
C PRO A 103 25.91 12.29 -7.02
N SER A 104 25.40 11.21 -6.43
CA SER A 104 24.63 10.18 -7.13
C SER A 104 23.28 9.96 -6.43
N LEU A 105 22.26 9.62 -7.22
CA LEU A 105 20.96 9.19 -6.72
C LEU A 105 20.74 7.72 -7.11
N LEU A 106 20.63 6.84 -6.12
CA LEU A 106 20.26 5.45 -6.31
C LEU A 106 18.81 5.23 -5.85
N ILE A 107 17.98 4.76 -6.76
CA ILE A 107 16.61 4.35 -6.51
C ILE A 107 16.55 2.81 -6.56
N LEU A 108 16.14 2.19 -5.45
CA LEU A 108 15.87 0.75 -5.38
C LEU A 108 14.36 0.54 -5.33
N ASP A 109 13.79 0.08 -6.45
CA ASP A 109 12.36 -0.14 -6.60
C ASP A 109 11.98 -1.58 -6.25
N ASN A 110 10.88 -1.76 -5.52
CA ASN A 110 10.40 -3.04 -4.99
C ASN A 110 11.45 -3.77 -4.12
N LEU A 111 12.12 -3.04 -3.23
CA LEU A 111 13.19 -3.60 -2.39
C LEU A 111 12.69 -4.72 -1.46
N GLU A 112 11.38 -4.77 -1.15
CA GLU A 112 10.78 -5.85 -0.37
C GLU A 112 11.01 -7.23 -0.98
N THR A 113 11.16 -7.35 -2.31
CA THR A 113 11.40 -8.64 -2.97
C THR A 113 12.61 -9.36 -2.37
N VAL A 114 13.66 -8.60 -2.07
CA VAL A 114 14.95 -9.12 -1.59
C VAL A 114 15.09 -8.96 -0.07
N TRP A 115 14.42 -7.96 0.52
CA TRP A 115 14.48 -7.64 1.95
C TRP A 115 13.48 -8.41 2.81
N GLU A 116 12.29 -8.73 2.28
CA GLU A 116 11.23 -9.39 3.04
C GLU A 116 11.59 -10.83 3.49
N PRO A 117 12.29 -11.66 2.68
CA PRO A 117 12.69 -13.00 3.11
C PRO A 117 13.62 -12.96 4.34
N THR A 118 13.25 -13.67 5.40
CA THR A 118 13.98 -13.66 6.68
C THR A 118 15.46 -14.05 6.55
N LYS A 119 15.79 -14.94 5.60
CA LYS A 119 17.16 -15.45 5.40
C LYS A 119 18.11 -14.38 4.84
N SER A 120 17.63 -13.49 3.97
CA SER A 120 18.44 -12.44 3.33
C SER A 120 18.35 -11.10 4.06
N ARG A 121 17.28 -10.87 4.83
CA ARG A 121 16.96 -9.58 5.45
C ARG A 121 18.13 -8.89 6.16
N GLN A 122 18.86 -9.61 7.01
CA GLN A 122 19.99 -9.03 7.75
C GLN A 122 21.12 -8.59 6.81
N GLU A 123 21.48 -9.41 5.84
CA GLU A 123 22.55 -9.10 4.89
C GLU A 123 22.20 -7.90 4.00
N ILE A 124 20.91 -7.76 3.66
CA ILE A 124 20.41 -6.62 2.89
C ILE A 124 20.46 -5.35 3.72
N GLU A 125 20.04 -5.39 4.99
CA GLU A 125 20.17 -4.25 5.90
C GLU A 125 21.63 -3.82 6.11
N GLU A 126 22.55 -4.78 6.20
CA GLU A 126 24.00 -4.50 6.25
C GLU A 126 24.50 -3.86 4.96
N PHE A 127 24.05 -4.33 3.80
CA PHE A 127 24.44 -3.74 2.52
C PHE A 127 23.86 -2.33 2.34
N LEU A 128 22.61 -2.09 2.76
CA LEU A 128 22.03 -0.75 2.78
C LEU A 128 22.81 0.18 3.71
N SER A 129 23.22 -0.30 4.90
CA SER A 129 24.07 0.47 5.82
C SER A 129 25.35 0.93 5.11
N LEU A 130 26.06 0.02 4.44
CA LEU A 130 27.30 0.33 3.70
C LEU A 130 27.07 1.33 2.55
N LEU A 131 25.96 1.21 1.82
CA LEU A 131 25.59 2.19 0.80
C LEU A 131 25.34 3.57 1.42
N THR A 132 24.67 3.61 2.57
CA THR A 132 24.29 4.86 3.23
C THR A 132 25.44 5.56 3.96
N ASP A 133 26.56 4.88 4.20
CA ASP A 133 27.79 5.49 4.71
C ASP A 133 28.49 6.37 3.65
N ILE A 134 28.11 6.24 2.38
CA ILE A 134 28.66 7.04 1.28
C ILE A 134 28.00 8.42 1.26
N ASN A 135 28.73 9.45 1.69
CA ASN A 135 28.20 10.81 1.83
C ASN A 135 27.71 11.45 0.51
N SER A 136 28.24 11.03 -0.64
CA SER A 136 27.83 11.49 -1.97
C SER A 136 26.61 10.75 -2.54
N LEU A 137 26.13 9.69 -1.87
CA LEU A 137 25.03 8.85 -2.36
C LEU A 137 23.71 9.20 -1.66
N ALA A 138 22.78 9.76 -2.41
CA ALA A 138 21.38 9.79 -1.99
C ALA A 138 20.72 8.44 -2.31
N LEU A 139 19.96 7.91 -1.35
CA LEU A 139 19.25 6.64 -1.49
C LEU A 139 17.75 6.88 -1.40
N LEU A 140 17.01 6.40 -2.38
CA LEU A 140 15.56 6.34 -2.34
C LEU A 140 15.13 4.89 -2.56
N ILE A 141 14.21 4.40 -1.74
CA ILE A 141 13.66 3.05 -1.89
C ILE A 141 12.15 3.13 -2.05
N THR A 142 11.58 2.19 -2.80
CA THR A 142 10.14 1.93 -2.78
C THR A 142 9.90 0.55 -2.15
N MET A 143 8.96 0.48 -1.21
CA MET A 143 8.61 -0.80 -0.59
C MET A 143 7.12 -0.92 -0.24
N ARG A 144 6.62 -2.16 -0.29
CA ARG A 144 5.31 -2.51 0.29
C ARG A 144 5.34 -2.49 1.82
N GLY A 145 4.23 -2.07 2.40
CA GLY A 145 4.07 -1.96 3.85
C GLY A 145 4.46 -0.59 4.38
N ALA A 146 4.57 -0.49 5.71
CA ALA A 146 4.87 0.74 6.45
C ALA A 146 6.16 0.63 7.28
N GLU A 147 6.92 -0.45 7.10
CA GLU A 147 8.14 -0.74 7.83
C GLU A 147 9.38 -0.43 6.98
N ARG A 148 10.33 0.29 7.57
CA ARG A 148 11.61 0.62 6.93
C ARG A 148 12.65 -0.44 7.27
N PRO A 149 13.59 -0.76 6.36
CA PRO A 149 14.78 -1.53 6.70
C PRO A 149 15.54 -0.94 7.89
N SER A 150 16.01 -1.82 8.78
CA SER A 150 16.84 -1.44 9.93
C SER A 150 18.26 -1.09 9.47
N LYS A 151 19.12 -0.67 10.41
CA LYS A 151 20.54 -0.30 10.16
C LYS A 151 20.75 0.87 9.19
N VAL A 152 19.68 1.56 8.78
CA VAL A 152 19.75 2.79 7.99
C VAL A 152 19.23 3.96 8.82
N GLN A 153 20.02 5.04 8.90
CA GLN A 153 19.57 6.29 9.48
C GLN A 153 18.71 7.07 8.46
N TRP A 154 17.44 6.69 8.36
CA TRP A 154 16.48 7.34 7.46
C TRP A 154 16.34 8.83 7.74
N THR A 155 16.33 9.65 6.68
CA THR A 155 16.28 11.12 6.79
C THR A 155 14.93 11.59 7.31
N ARG A 156 14.94 12.56 8.23
CA ARG A 156 13.74 13.15 8.84
C ARG A 156 13.38 14.51 8.22
N PRO A 157 12.09 14.90 8.19
CA PRO A 157 10.93 14.10 8.58
C PRO A 157 10.71 12.91 7.64
N PHE A 158 10.11 11.85 8.17
CA PHE A 158 9.78 10.68 7.36
C PHE A 158 8.61 11.01 6.43
N LEU A 159 8.72 10.59 5.17
CA LEU A 159 7.59 10.55 4.27
C LEU A 159 6.53 9.61 4.87
N GLN A 160 5.29 10.10 4.96
CA GLN A 160 4.17 9.26 5.39
C GLN A 160 3.90 8.19 4.32
N PRO A 161 3.36 7.01 4.69
CA PRO A 161 2.93 6.05 3.68
C PRO A 161 1.95 6.70 2.69
N LEU A 162 2.12 6.44 1.39
CA LEU A 162 1.30 7.09 0.37
C LEU A 162 -0.19 6.78 0.63
N PRO A 163 -1.03 7.80 0.76
CA PRO A 163 -2.47 7.61 0.87
C PRO A 163 -3.07 7.27 -0.51
N PRO A 164 -4.34 6.84 -0.55
CA PRO A 164 -5.12 6.92 -1.78
C PRO A 164 -5.12 8.32 -2.39
N LEU A 165 -5.51 8.43 -3.66
CA LEU A 165 -5.62 9.72 -4.31
C LEU A 165 -6.78 10.53 -3.71
N ALA A 166 -6.62 11.85 -3.66
CA ALA A 166 -7.75 12.74 -3.44
C ALA A 166 -8.76 12.58 -4.59
N GLN A 167 -10.05 12.79 -4.31
CA GLN A 167 -11.13 12.57 -5.28
C GLN A 167 -10.87 13.29 -6.61
N ASP A 168 -10.44 14.55 -6.58
CA ASP A 168 -10.21 15.33 -7.81
C ASP A 168 -9.03 14.79 -8.62
N ALA A 169 -7.98 14.28 -7.97
CA ALA A 169 -6.87 13.63 -8.66
C ALA A 169 -7.27 12.27 -9.23
N ALA A 170 -8.10 11.51 -8.52
CA ALA A 170 -8.65 10.24 -8.99
C ALA A 170 -9.53 10.45 -10.24
N ARG A 171 -10.39 11.48 -10.23
CA ARG A 171 -11.20 11.87 -11.41
C ARG A 171 -10.33 12.25 -12.60
N LYS A 172 -9.32 13.12 -12.42
CA LYS A 172 -8.40 13.50 -13.49
C LYS A 172 -7.67 12.29 -14.07
N MET A 173 -7.13 11.43 -13.21
CA MET A 173 -6.49 10.19 -13.65
C MET A 173 -7.45 9.27 -14.42
N PHE A 174 -8.70 9.17 -13.98
CA PHE A 174 -9.72 8.37 -14.64
C PHE A 174 -10.05 8.91 -16.03
N ILE A 175 -10.32 10.22 -16.14
CA ILE A 175 -10.69 10.88 -17.40
C ILE A 175 -9.55 10.83 -18.41
N ASP A 176 -8.30 11.01 -17.97
CA ASP A 176 -7.13 10.88 -18.85
C ASP A 176 -6.96 9.49 -19.46
N ILE A 177 -7.51 8.45 -18.82
CA ILE A 177 -7.44 7.06 -19.28
C ILE A 177 -8.69 6.68 -20.10
N ALA A 178 -9.88 7.01 -19.60
CA ALA A 178 -11.17 6.57 -20.14
C ALA A 178 -11.85 7.59 -21.08
N ASP A 179 -11.20 8.74 -21.32
CA ASP A 179 -11.74 9.88 -22.06
C ASP A 179 -12.95 10.55 -21.33
N ASP A 180 -13.23 11.81 -21.68
CA ASP A 180 -14.31 12.60 -21.05
C ASP A 180 -15.67 12.36 -21.72
N LYS A 181 -16.07 11.08 -21.81
CA LYS A 181 -17.32 10.66 -22.48
C LYS A 181 -18.46 10.35 -21.51
N HIS A 182 -18.19 10.40 -20.20
CA HIS A 182 -19.10 9.95 -19.16
C HIS A 182 -19.47 11.08 -18.21
N SER A 183 -20.70 11.08 -17.70
CA SER A 183 -21.11 12.01 -16.64
C SER A 183 -20.25 11.83 -15.40
N LEU A 184 -19.91 12.92 -14.71
CA LEU A 184 -19.14 12.89 -13.46
C LEU A 184 -19.75 11.96 -12.40
N GLU A 185 -21.08 11.89 -12.34
CA GLU A 185 -21.80 11.01 -11.41
C GLU A 185 -21.47 9.52 -11.64
N ALA A 186 -21.44 9.09 -12.91
CA ALA A 186 -21.08 7.72 -13.27
C ALA A 186 -19.60 7.43 -12.99
N VAL A 187 -18.72 8.40 -13.23
CA VAL A 187 -17.29 8.29 -12.89
C VAL A 187 -17.12 8.14 -11.37
N ASP A 188 -17.80 8.96 -10.57
CA ASP A 188 -17.74 8.88 -9.11
C ASP A 188 -18.27 7.55 -8.56
N GLN A 189 -19.32 7.00 -9.18
CA GLN A 189 -19.81 5.67 -8.83
C GLN A 189 -18.73 4.60 -9.06
N VAL A 190 -18.03 4.62 -10.19
CA VAL A 190 -16.94 3.67 -10.45
C VAL A 190 -15.76 3.89 -9.49
N LEU A 191 -15.37 5.14 -9.25
CA LEU A 191 -14.29 5.49 -8.33
C LEU A 191 -14.58 5.03 -6.89
N SER A 192 -15.85 5.07 -6.46
CA SER A 192 -16.27 4.59 -5.13
C SER A 192 -15.95 3.12 -4.88
N LEU A 193 -15.75 2.31 -5.93
CA LEU A 193 -15.37 0.90 -5.85
C LEU A 193 -13.86 0.69 -5.58
N THR A 194 -13.05 1.74 -5.73
CA THR A 194 -11.59 1.65 -5.74
C THR A 194 -10.92 2.17 -4.48
N ASP A 195 -11.66 2.83 -3.58
CA ASP A 195 -11.10 3.67 -2.51
C ASP A 195 -10.02 4.65 -3.03
N ASN A 196 -10.17 5.14 -4.26
CA ASN A 196 -9.20 5.98 -4.97
C ASN A 196 -7.77 5.41 -5.05
N MET A 197 -7.65 4.08 -5.09
CA MET A 197 -6.38 3.38 -5.26
C MET A 197 -5.92 3.48 -6.73
N PRO A 198 -4.74 4.08 -7.03
CA PRO A 198 -4.28 4.33 -8.41
C PRO A 198 -4.34 3.12 -9.34
N LEU A 199 -3.88 1.95 -8.88
CA LEU A 199 -3.92 0.74 -9.71
C LEU A 199 -5.35 0.33 -10.05
N SER A 200 -6.27 0.36 -9.07
CA SER A 200 -7.68 0.02 -9.30
C SER A 200 -8.36 1.03 -10.21
N ILE A 201 -8.06 2.33 -10.06
CA ILE A 201 -8.55 3.38 -10.95
C ILE A 201 -8.10 3.11 -12.39
N SER A 202 -6.81 2.87 -12.62
CA SER A 202 -6.27 2.63 -13.95
C SER A 202 -6.92 1.42 -14.62
N LEU A 203 -7.07 0.31 -13.88
CA LEU A 203 -7.66 -0.92 -14.42
C LEU A 203 -9.14 -0.74 -14.77
N LEU A 204 -9.93 -0.11 -13.88
CA LEU A 204 -11.34 0.16 -14.20
C LEU A 204 -11.50 1.19 -15.31
N ALA A 205 -10.66 2.22 -15.37
CA ALA A 205 -10.72 3.23 -16.41
C ALA A 205 -10.45 2.64 -17.80
N HIS A 206 -9.49 1.72 -17.93
CA HIS A 206 -9.25 1.01 -19.19
C HIS A 206 -10.42 0.12 -19.61
N LEU A 207 -11.13 -0.50 -18.67
CA LEU A 207 -12.33 -1.27 -18.98
C LEU A 207 -13.51 -0.36 -19.36
N VAL A 208 -13.63 0.79 -18.71
CA VAL A 208 -14.65 1.79 -19.02
C VAL A 208 -14.44 2.42 -20.40
N ASP A 209 -13.21 2.66 -20.83
CA ASP A 209 -12.92 3.14 -22.19
C ASP A 209 -13.51 2.22 -23.27
N ILE A 210 -13.57 0.91 -22.98
CA ILE A 210 -14.06 -0.11 -23.91
C ILE A 210 -15.56 -0.37 -23.75
N GLU A 211 -16.05 -0.50 -22.51
CA GLU A 211 -17.40 -1.02 -22.19
C GLU A 211 -18.36 0.05 -21.63
N GLY A 212 -17.83 1.14 -21.10
CA GLY A 212 -18.57 2.23 -20.45
C GLY A 212 -18.92 1.98 -18.98
N CYS A 213 -19.13 3.07 -18.22
CA CYS A 213 -19.37 3.01 -16.76
C CYS A 213 -20.52 2.10 -16.36
N LYS A 214 -21.65 2.14 -17.07
CA LYS A 214 -22.87 1.40 -16.69
C LYS A 214 -22.65 -0.12 -16.72
N GLU A 215 -21.97 -0.63 -17.74
CA GLU A 215 -21.68 -2.05 -17.86
C GLU A 215 -20.68 -2.50 -16.79
N ILE A 216 -19.63 -1.70 -16.57
CA ILE A 216 -18.63 -1.99 -15.54
C ILE A 216 -19.23 -2.01 -14.13
N LEU A 217 -20.15 -1.10 -13.81
CA LEU A 217 -20.87 -1.11 -12.54
C LEU A 217 -21.71 -2.39 -12.37
N SER A 218 -22.45 -2.80 -13.42
CA SER A 218 -23.25 -4.04 -13.43
C SER A 218 -22.39 -5.29 -13.26
N ARG A 219 -21.27 -5.38 -13.98
CA ARG A 219 -20.33 -6.51 -13.89
C ARG A 219 -19.64 -6.57 -12.53
N TRP A 220 -19.28 -5.43 -11.97
CA TRP A 220 -18.62 -5.38 -10.66
C TRP A 220 -19.44 -6.07 -9.57
N GLU A 221 -20.77 -5.95 -9.58
CA GLU A 221 -21.64 -6.61 -8.58
C GLU A 221 -21.38 -8.13 -8.49
N LYS A 222 -21.08 -8.78 -9.63
CA LYS A 222 -20.85 -10.22 -9.73
C LYS A 222 -19.35 -10.57 -9.67
N GLU A 223 -18.54 -9.85 -10.43
CA GLU A 223 -17.14 -10.19 -10.68
C GLU A 223 -16.16 -9.57 -9.67
N LYS A 224 -16.52 -8.45 -9.04
CA LYS A 224 -15.68 -7.76 -8.02
C LYS A 224 -14.23 -7.61 -8.50
N THR A 225 -13.25 -7.91 -7.63
CA THR A 225 -11.81 -7.81 -7.97
C THR A 225 -11.36 -8.73 -9.10
N SER A 226 -12.13 -9.76 -9.48
CA SER A 226 -11.80 -10.60 -10.63
C SER A 226 -11.87 -9.81 -11.93
N LEU A 227 -12.79 -8.84 -12.02
CA LEU A 227 -12.96 -7.96 -13.19
C LEU A 227 -11.67 -7.24 -13.58
N ILE A 228 -10.86 -6.88 -12.58
CA ILE A 228 -9.60 -6.12 -12.74
C ILE A 228 -8.37 -6.97 -12.43
N SER A 229 -8.44 -8.28 -12.67
CA SER A 229 -7.35 -9.22 -12.41
C SER A 229 -7.02 -10.17 -13.57
N ASP A 230 -7.68 -10.01 -14.72
CA ASP A 230 -7.48 -10.86 -15.91
C ASP A 230 -6.34 -10.40 -16.84
N GLY A 231 -5.54 -9.40 -16.42
CA GLY A 231 -4.38 -8.93 -17.17
C GLY A 231 -3.19 -9.91 -17.14
N TYR A 232 -2.50 -10.05 -18.27
CA TYR A 232 -1.31 -10.91 -18.42
C TYR A 232 -0.07 -10.43 -17.65
N ASP A 233 0.06 -9.13 -17.34
CA ASP A 233 1.21 -8.58 -16.62
C ASP A 233 0.95 -8.50 -15.10
N LYS A 234 1.99 -8.83 -14.31
CA LYS A 234 1.98 -8.77 -12.85
C LYS A 234 1.68 -7.36 -12.32
N ARG A 235 2.04 -6.33 -13.08
CA ARG A 235 1.84 -4.91 -12.72
C ARG A 235 0.43 -4.41 -13.01
N SER A 236 -0.32 -5.10 -13.85
CA SER A 236 -1.73 -4.86 -14.18
C SER A 236 -2.69 -5.82 -13.46
N ASN A 237 -2.22 -6.53 -12.43
CA ASN A 237 -3.01 -7.54 -11.74
C ASN A 237 -3.17 -7.18 -10.26
N LEU A 238 -4.34 -6.65 -9.92
CA LEU A 238 -4.65 -6.24 -8.55
C LEU A 238 -4.60 -7.44 -7.59
N GLN A 239 -5.19 -8.58 -7.95
CA GLN A 239 -5.20 -9.78 -7.11
C GLN A 239 -3.80 -10.30 -6.84
N LEU A 240 -2.92 -10.33 -7.84
CA LEU A 240 -1.53 -10.71 -7.65
C LEU A 240 -0.81 -9.73 -6.71
N SER A 241 -1.07 -8.43 -6.84
CA SER A 241 -0.51 -7.46 -5.91
C SER A 241 -0.95 -7.71 -4.46
N ILE A 242 -2.22 -8.05 -4.22
CA ILE A 242 -2.72 -8.35 -2.88
C ILE A 242 -2.15 -9.69 -2.37
N SER A 243 -2.09 -10.71 -3.23
CA SER A 243 -1.58 -12.04 -2.87
C SER A 243 -0.11 -12.01 -2.46
N ILE A 244 0.74 -11.22 -3.15
CA ILE A 244 2.14 -11.01 -2.76
C ILE A 244 2.24 -10.48 -1.33
N SER A 245 1.39 -9.52 -0.94
CA SER A 245 1.39 -8.97 0.41
C SER A 245 0.90 -9.98 1.46
N LEU A 246 -0.07 -10.83 1.12
CA LEU A 246 -0.58 -11.89 2.01
C LEU A 246 0.38 -13.06 2.20
N SER A 247 1.18 -13.37 1.18
CA SER A 247 2.23 -14.39 1.22
C SER A 247 3.52 -13.89 1.86
N SER A 248 3.57 -12.65 2.35
CA SER A 248 4.76 -12.12 3.02
C SER A 248 5.09 -12.93 4.29
N PRO A 249 6.38 -13.21 4.55
CA PRO A 249 6.85 -13.83 5.79
C PRO A 249 6.27 -13.23 7.07
N ARG A 250 6.00 -11.92 7.10
CA ARG A 250 5.38 -11.22 8.24
C ARG A 250 3.92 -11.65 8.50
N ILE A 251 3.15 -11.91 7.45
CA ILE A 251 1.76 -12.41 7.60
C ILE A 251 1.78 -13.91 7.89
N VAL A 252 2.63 -14.66 7.19
CA VAL A 252 2.73 -16.12 7.35
C VAL A 252 3.19 -16.50 8.77
N SER A 253 4.06 -15.71 9.40
CA SER A 253 4.48 -15.93 10.78
C SER A 253 3.39 -15.66 11.82
N MET A 254 2.35 -14.90 11.45
CA MET A 254 1.24 -14.55 12.33
C MET A 254 -0.12 -14.87 11.66
N LEU A 255 -0.38 -16.16 11.45
CA LEU A 255 -1.53 -16.67 10.69
C LEU A 255 -2.89 -16.11 11.15
N GLN A 256 -3.08 -15.84 12.44
CA GLN A 256 -4.31 -15.22 12.96
C GLN A 256 -4.57 -13.80 12.40
N SER A 257 -3.55 -13.14 11.83
CA SER A 257 -3.70 -11.85 11.14
C SER A 257 -4.55 -11.97 9.89
N GLN A 258 -4.48 -13.10 9.16
CA GLN A 258 -5.36 -13.33 8.02
C GLN A 258 -6.82 -13.49 8.46
N GLY A 259 -7.05 -14.12 9.61
CA GLY A 259 -8.38 -14.22 10.21
C GLY A 259 -8.94 -12.85 10.63
N LEU A 260 -8.11 -11.99 11.23
CA LEU A 260 -8.49 -10.61 11.53
C LEU A 260 -8.78 -9.81 10.26
N LEU A 261 -7.97 -9.99 9.21
CA LEU A 261 -8.16 -9.31 7.93
C LEU A 261 -9.45 -9.76 7.24
N ALA A 262 -9.77 -11.06 7.26
CA ALA A 262 -11.02 -11.60 6.75
C ALA A 262 -12.24 -11.04 7.49
N LEU A 263 -12.14 -10.87 8.82
CA LEU A 263 -13.18 -10.21 9.61
C LEU A 263 -13.34 -8.75 9.21
N LEU A 264 -12.25 -7.99 9.13
CA LEU A 264 -12.27 -6.59 8.73
C LEU A 264 -12.78 -6.39 7.29
N ALA A 265 -12.61 -7.38 6.40
CA ALA A 265 -13.17 -7.34 5.06
C ALA A 265 -14.70 -7.20 5.05
N MET A 266 -15.38 -7.79 6.04
CA MET A 266 -16.83 -7.68 6.21
C MET A 266 -17.28 -6.40 6.93
N LEU A 267 -16.35 -5.58 7.44
CA LEU A 267 -16.62 -4.42 8.28
C LEU A 267 -16.18 -3.12 7.58
N PRO A 268 -17.03 -2.51 6.71
CA PRO A 268 -16.71 -1.28 5.99
C PRO A 268 -16.27 -0.11 6.87
N ASP A 269 -16.81 0.01 8.09
CA ASP A 269 -16.46 1.08 9.03
C ASP A 269 -15.20 0.73 9.85
N GLY A 270 -14.67 -0.49 9.68
CA GLY A 270 -13.54 -0.99 10.45
C GLY A 270 -13.85 -1.16 11.93
N LEU A 271 -12.80 -1.22 12.76
CA LEU A 271 -12.90 -1.37 14.22
C LEU A 271 -11.91 -0.46 14.95
N SER A 272 -12.34 0.15 16.04
CA SER A 272 -11.47 0.86 16.99
C SER A 272 -10.68 -0.12 17.89
N ASP A 273 -9.64 0.37 18.57
CA ASP A 273 -8.88 -0.43 19.53
C ASP A 273 -9.70 -0.88 20.74
N VAL A 274 -10.74 -0.12 21.09
CA VAL A 274 -11.66 -0.48 22.16
C VAL A 274 -12.49 -1.68 21.74
N GLU A 275 -13.06 -1.64 20.53
CA GLU A 275 -13.85 -2.73 19.97
C GLU A 275 -12.99 -3.99 19.76
N LEU A 276 -11.76 -3.83 19.26
CA LEU A 276 -10.83 -4.94 19.07
C LEU A 276 -10.55 -5.71 20.37
N LYS A 277 -10.43 -4.99 21.49
CA LYS A 277 -10.18 -5.58 22.81
C LYS A 277 -11.42 -6.16 23.46
N GLN A 278 -12.57 -5.49 23.33
CA GLN A 278 -13.80 -5.86 24.03
C GLN A 278 -14.54 -7.02 23.37
N THR A 279 -14.42 -7.19 22.05
CA THR A 279 -15.23 -8.15 21.30
C THR A 279 -14.76 -9.59 21.48
N LYS A 280 -13.66 -9.85 22.20
CA LYS A 280 -13.17 -11.21 22.55
C LYS A 280 -13.15 -12.17 21.35
N PHE A 281 -12.50 -11.77 20.26
CA PHE A 281 -12.30 -12.63 19.10
C PHE A 281 -11.52 -13.89 19.48
N PRO A 282 -11.67 -15.00 18.73
CA PRO A 282 -10.83 -16.20 18.86
C PRO A 282 -9.41 -15.96 18.29
N ILE A 283 -8.77 -14.86 18.70
CA ILE A 283 -7.45 -14.41 18.28
C ILE A 283 -6.64 -14.17 19.56
N THR A 284 -5.51 -14.86 19.69
CA THR A 284 -4.72 -14.85 20.93
C THR A 284 -4.09 -13.49 21.16
N ASP A 285 -3.54 -12.87 20.11
CA ASP A 285 -2.92 -11.55 20.15
C ASP A 285 -3.51 -10.62 19.08
N VAL A 286 -4.70 -10.07 19.37
CA VAL A 286 -5.41 -9.19 18.43
C VAL A 286 -4.63 -7.90 18.11
N LEU A 287 -3.87 -7.38 19.07
CA LEU A 287 -3.08 -6.17 18.87
C LEU A 287 -1.82 -6.43 18.05
N GLY A 288 -1.15 -7.56 18.26
CA GLY A 288 -0.07 -7.99 17.39
C GLY A 288 -0.57 -8.26 15.97
N CYS A 289 -1.76 -8.87 15.79
CA CYS A 289 -2.38 -9.03 14.47
C CYS A 289 -2.63 -7.67 13.82
N LYS A 290 -3.23 -6.71 14.56
CA LYS A 290 -3.39 -5.32 14.10
C LYS A 290 -2.06 -4.71 13.67
N ALA A 291 -1.03 -4.83 14.50
CA ALA A 291 0.30 -4.27 14.21
C ALA A 291 0.91 -4.88 12.94
N THR A 292 0.76 -6.20 12.75
CA THR A 292 1.19 -6.89 11.53
C THR A 292 0.46 -6.39 10.30
N LEU A 293 -0.87 -6.23 10.34
CA LEU A 293 -1.66 -5.71 9.22
C LEU A 293 -1.29 -4.27 8.85
N LEU A 294 -1.00 -3.43 9.85
CA LEU A 294 -0.51 -2.06 9.62
C LEU A 294 0.90 -2.05 9.02
N ARG A 295 1.81 -2.91 9.51
CA ARG A 295 3.19 -3.02 9.01
C ARG A 295 3.26 -3.50 7.56
N THR A 296 2.33 -4.35 7.14
CA THR A 296 2.23 -4.83 5.75
C THR A 296 1.34 -3.96 4.86
N ALA A 297 0.72 -2.93 5.44
CA ALA A 297 -0.23 -2.03 4.77
C ALA A 297 -1.42 -2.77 4.11
N LEU A 298 -1.80 -3.93 4.65
CA LEU A 298 -3.05 -4.62 4.30
C LEU A 298 -4.27 -3.98 4.99
N ALA A 299 -4.01 -3.27 6.09
CA ALA A 299 -4.98 -2.41 6.76
C ALA A 299 -4.35 -1.03 7.05
N TYR A 300 -5.19 -0.04 7.30
CA TYR A 300 -4.78 1.31 7.67
C TYR A 300 -5.62 1.82 8.84
N THR A 301 -5.13 2.88 9.50
CA THR A 301 -5.90 3.59 10.54
C THR A 301 -6.43 4.88 9.94
N ASP A 302 -7.74 5.10 10.00
CA ASP A 302 -8.35 6.34 9.50
C ASP A 302 -8.20 7.52 10.49
N GLY A 303 -8.73 8.69 10.11
CA GLY A 303 -8.71 9.88 10.97
C GLY A 303 -9.44 9.71 12.31
N HIS A 304 -10.36 8.75 12.41
CA HIS A 304 -11.11 8.41 13.62
C HIS A 304 -10.45 7.28 14.44
N LYS A 305 -9.20 6.92 14.10
CA LYS A 305 -8.43 5.85 14.75
C LYS A 305 -9.07 4.46 14.63
N ARG A 306 -9.84 4.23 13.58
CA ARG A 306 -10.43 2.92 13.26
C ARG A 306 -9.53 2.18 12.28
N LEU A 307 -9.31 0.90 12.55
CA LEU A 307 -8.59 -0.02 11.69
C LEU A 307 -9.51 -0.43 10.53
N LYS A 308 -9.19 0.01 9.32
CA LYS A 308 -9.95 -0.22 8.09
C LYS A 308 -9.13 -0.94 7.04
N VAL A 309 -9.81 -1.50 6.05
CA VAL A 309 -9.23 -2.22 4.91
C VAL A 309 -9.80 -1.61 3.64
N LEU A 310 -8.96 -1.42 2.62
CA LEU A 310 -9.38 -0.84 1.34
C LEU A 310 -10.34 -1.77 0.61
N ILE A 311 -11.38 -1.24 -0.04
CA ILE A 311 -12.40 -1.99 -0.79
C ILE A 311 -11.79 -3.08 -1.69
N PRO A 312 -10.78 -2.81 -2.54
CA PRO A 312 -10.10 -3.84 -3.33
C PRO A 312 -9.57 -5.03 -2.51
N ILE A 313 -9.00 -4.77 -1.33
CA ILE A 313 -8.49 -5.83 -0.44
C ILE A 313 -9.65 -6.57 0.22
N ARG A 314 -10.70 -5.85 0.65
CA ARG A 314 -11.90 -6.43 1.26
C ARG A 314 -12.56 -7.43 0.30
N GLU A 315 -12.82 -7.00 -0.93
CA GLU A 315 -13.47 -7.81 -1.95
C GLU A 315 -12.63 -9.03 -2.36
N TYR A 316 -11.29 -8.90 -2.36
CA TYR A 316 -10.41 -10.05 -2.56
C TYR A 316 -10.48 -11.05 -1.40
N MET A 317 -10.41 -10.55 -0.16
CA MET A 317 -10.45 -11.40 1.04
C MET A 317 -11.78 -12.12 1.19
N SER A 318 -12.91 -11.46 0.90
CA SER A 318 -14.24 -12.07 0.93
C SER A 318 -14.37 -13.26 -0.02
N LYS A 319 -13.66 -13.27 -1.15
CA LYS A 319 -13.60 -14.41 -2.07
C LYS A 319 -12.61 -15.49 -1.66
N LEU A 320 -11.41 -15.07 -1.21
CA LEU A 320 -10.32 -16.00 -0.91
C LEU A 320 -10.54 -16.75 0.41
N LEU A 321 -10.94 -16.02 1.45
CA LEU A 321 -11.04 -16.52 2.82
C LEU A 321 -12.19 -15.80 3.55
N PRO A 322 -13.45 -16.21 3.31
CA PRO A 322 -14.56 -15.71 4.12
C PRO A 322 -14.34 -16.06 5.61
N PRO A 323 -14.65 -15.16 6.55
CA PRO A 323 -14.46 -15.44 7.96
C PRO A 323 -15.40 -16.55 8.42
N THR A 324 -14.91 -17.41 9.31
CA THR A 324 -15.69 -18.50 9.88
C THR A 324 -16.75 -17.97 10.87
N ASP A 325 -17.83 -18.72 11.08
CA ASP A 325 -18.85 -18.37 12.08
C ASP A 325 -18.25 -18.12 13.46
N LYS A 326 -17.27 -18.93 13.88
CA LYS A 326 -16.57 -18.73 15.16
C LYS A 326 -15.89 -17.36 15.26
N MET A 327 -15.39 -16.82 14.14
CA MET A 327 -14.77 -15.49 14.08
C MET A 327 -15.83 -14.38 14.10
N MET A 328 -16.99 -14.62 13.49
CA MET A 328 -18.06 -13.62 13.36
C MET A 328 -18.97 -13.54 14.59
N GLN A 329 -19.26 -14.66 15.25
CA GLN A 329 -20.16 -14.75 16.42
C GLN A 329 -19.87 -13.70 17.52
N PRO A 330 -18.61 -13.39 17.87
CA PRO A 330 -18.35 -12.32 18.83
C PRO A 330 -18.76 -10.93 18.33
N MET A 331 -18.62 -10.61 17.02
CA MET A 331 -19.12 -9.35 16.45
C MET A 331 -20.64 -9.25 16.51
N PHE A 332 -21.35 -10.33 16.15
CA PHE A 332 -22.80 -10.37 16.24
C PHE A 332 -23.27 -10.05 17.66
N LYS A 333 -22.67 -10.71 18.66
CA LYS A 333 -22.96 -10.44 20.07
C LYS A 333 -22.64 -9.00 20.47
N HIS A 334 -21.53 -8.45 19.98
CA HIS A 334 -21.15 -7.06 20.25
C HIS A 334 -22.18 -6.06 19.72
N PHE A 335 -22.59 -6.20 18.46
CA PHE A 335 -23.56 -5.29 17.86
C PHE A 335 -24.99 -5.50 18.39
N HIS A 336 -25.39 -6.73 18.70
CA HIS A 336 -26.66 -7.00 19.37
C HIS A 336 -26.73 -6.31 20.75
N ALA A 337 -25.68 -6.48 21.56
CA ALA A 337 -25.59 -5.82 22.87
C ALA A 337 -25.56 -4.29 22.74
N LEU A 338 -24.98 -3.76 21.66
CA LEU A 338 -24.99 -2.32 21.38
C LEU A 338 -26.41 -1.80 21.08
N LEU A 339 -27.18 -2.55 20.28
CA LEU A 339 -28.57 -2.21 19.96
C LEU A 339 -29.50 -2.35 21.18
N GLU A 340 -29.31 -3.38 22.01
CA GLU A 340 -30.02 -3.53 23.29
C GLU A 340 -29.68 -2.41 24.28
N SER A 341 -28.41 -2.00 24.35
CA SER A 341 -28.00 -0.86 25.18
C SER A 341 -28.69 0.43 24.73
N TYR A 342 -28.91 0.61 23.43
CA TYR A 342 -29.65 1.76 22.92
C TYR A 342 -31.14 1.67 23.26
N SER A 343 -31.78 0.52 23.07
CA SER A 343 -33.20 0.36 23.42
C SER A 343 -33.48 0.61 24.90
N ALA A 344 -32.56 0.19 25.78
CA ALA A 344 -32.65 0.42 27.22
C ALA A 344 -32.40 1.88 27.66
N THR A 345 -31.73 2.69 26.83
CA THR A 345 -31.37 4.08 27.17
C THR A 345 -32.09 5.12 26.31
N ALA A 346 -32.92 4.68 25.36
CA ALA A 346 -33.71 5.53 24.47
C ALA A 346 -34.58 6.51 25.27
N GLY A 347 -34.54 7.79 24.89
CA GLY A 347 -35.28 8.86 25.59
C GLY A 347 -34.60 9.43 26.84
N THR A 348 -33.40 8.96 27.20
CA THR A 348 -32.61 9.50 28.33
C THR A 348 -31.37 10.27 27.85
N ARG A 349 -30.81 11.14 28.69
CA ARG A 349 -29.50 11.80 28.42
C ARG A 349 -28.32 10.81 28.31
N LEU A 350 -28.49 9.57 28.77
CA LEU A 350 -27.50 8.50 28.65
C LEU A 350 -27.54 7.77 27.28
N GLY A 351 -28.53 8.07 26.44
CA GLY A 351 -28.68 7.47 25.11
C GLY A 351 -27.69 7.97 24.06
N THR A 352 -26.93 9.05 24.32
CA THR A 352 -25.99 9.61 23.33
C THR A 352 -24.79 8.71 23.06
N GLY A 353 -24.24 8.06 24.10
CA GLY A 353 -23.09 7.15 23.95
C GLY A 353 -23.38 5.95 23.04
N PRO A 354 -24.50 5.23 23.22
CA PRO A 354 -24.93 4.19 22.28
C PRO A 354 -25.20 4.72 20.86
N ILE A 355 -25.80 5.90 20.70
CA ILE A 355 -26.06 6.51 19.38
C ILE A 355 -24.74 6.75 18.62
N ASP A 356 -23.74 7.34 19.25
CA ASP A 356 -22.45 7.63 18.60
C ASP A 356 -21.75 6.34 18.14
N ARG A 357 -21.83 5.28 18.96
CA ARG A 357 -21.27 3.97 18.64
C ARG A 357 -22.03 3.25 17.53
N ILE A 358 -23.37 3.37 17.49
CA ILE A 358 -24.20 2.83 16.40
C ILE A 358 -23.88 3.58 15.10
N THR A 359 -23.81 4.91 15.16
CA THR A 359 -23.48 5.76 14.00
C THR A 359 -22.10 5.41 13.44
N SER A 360 -21.11 5.19 14.32
CA SER A 360 -19.74 4.81 13.94
C SER A 360 -19.62 3.40 13.35
N ASN A 361 -20.67 2.57 13.46
CA ASN A 361 -20.72 1.18 12.97
C ASN A 361 -21.93 0.96 12.05
N TYR A 362 -22.52 2.02 11.50
CA TYR A 362 -23.77 1.92 10.75
C TYR A 362 -23.65 0.94 9.57
N THR A 363 -22.61 1.09 8.75
CA THR A 363 -22.35 0.24 7.60
C THR A 363 -21.93 -1.16 8.02
N ASN A 364 -21.19 -1.30 9.13
CA ASN A 364 -20.88 -2.61 9.72
C ASN A 364 -22.16 -3.36 10.09
N ILE A 365 -23.09 -2.71 10.80
CA ILE A 365 -24.37 -3.30 11.23
C ILE A 365 -25.20 -3.67 9.99
N GLN A 366 -25.32 -2.76 9.02
CA GLN A 366 -26.06 -3.00 7.79
C GLN A 366 -25.51 -4.23 7.03
N ASN A 367 -24.19 -4.30 6.83
CA ASN A 367 -23.56 -5.43 6.13
C ASN A 367 -23.81 -6.76 6.85
N ILE A 368 -23.71 -6.76 8.17
CA ILE A 368 -23.91 -7.96 8.98
C ILE A 368 -25.36 -8.45 8.88
N LEU A 369 -26.34 -7.53 8.95
CA LEU A 369 -27.76 -7.88 8.81
C LEU A 369 -28.08 -8.42 7.40
N GLN A 370 -27.50 -7.82 6.36
CA GLN A 370 -27.67 -8.28 4.98
C GLN A 370 -27.01 -9.64 4.69
N SER A 371 -26.01 -10.01 5.48
CA SER A 371 -25.30 -11.30 5.32
C SER A 371 -26.13 -12.50 5.76
N GLY A 372 -27.30 -12.29 6.38
CA GLY A 372 -28.30 -13.35 6.64
C GLY A 372 -27.84 -14.46 7.58
N LEU A 373 -26.85 -14.22 8.43
CA LEU A 373 -26.35 -15.13 9.45
C LEU A 373 -26.87 -14.78 10.84
#